data_AF-A0AA42NKG6-F1
#
_entry.id   AF-A0AA42NKG6-F1
#
_cell.length_a   1.000
_cell.length_b   1.000
_cell.length_c   1.000
_cell.angle_alpha   90.00
_cell.angle_beta   90.00
_cell.angle_gamma   90.00
#
_symmetry.space_group_name_H-M   'P 1'
#
loop_
_entity.id
_entity.type
_entity.pdbx_description
1 polymer ?
#
loop_
_entity_poly.entity_id
_entity_poly.type
_entity_poly.pdbx_seq_one_letter_code
_entity_poly.pdbx_strand_id
1 'polypeptide(L)'
;MDELSYNREALDKEGSSTEVVDRLVAKIALSSTVENTQDLLEELESEVNNLGWPLDRDYVAVALQYSANQAAPEVGKIMLQFALGRAEWCASCATAGGEGIARSRHIQELEALIRARA
;
A
#
# COMPACT_ATOMS: atom_id res chain seq x y z
N MET A 1 14.83 -11.01 4.08
CA MET A 1 13.53 -10.96 3.39
C MET A 1 12.84 -9.71 3.89
N ASP A 2 12.55 -8.76 3.00
CA ASP A 2 11.81 -7.54 3.37
C ASP A 2 10.31 -7.86 3.56
N GLU A 3 9.60 -6.95 4.21
CA GLU A 3 8.17 -7.09 4.55
C GLU A 3 7.30 -7.30 3.30
N LEU A 4 7.65 -6.64 2.19
CA LEU A 4 6.96 -6.78 0.91
C LEU A 4 7.06 -8.21 0.37
N SER A 5 8.26 -8.79 0.38
CA SER A 5 8.52 -10.16 -0.09
C SER A 5 7.80 -11.19 0.80
N TYR A 6 7.82 -10.98 2.12
CA TYR A 6 7.11 -11.85 3.08
C TYR A 6 5.60 -11.86 2.83
N ASN A 7 4.99 -10.68 2.63
CA ASN A 7 3.56 -10.56 2.36
C ASN A 7 3.17 -11.14 0.99
N ARG A 8 4.01 -10.96 -0.03
CA ARG A 8 3.81 -11.56 -1.36
C ARG A 8 3.77 -13.09 -1.28
N GLU A 9 4.75 -13.71 -0.63
CA GLU A 9 4.81 -15.17 -0.48
C GLU A 9 3.63 -15.74 0.29
N ALA A 10 3.07 -14.97 1.22
CA ALA A 10 1.90 -15.39 1.96
C ALA A 10 0.62 -15.37 1.12
N LEU A 11 0.41 -14.32 0.34
CA LEU A 11 -0.73 -14.20 -0.59
C LEU A 11 -0.68 -15.30 -1.67
N ASP A 12 0.51 -15.59 -2.19
CA ASP A 12 0.71 -16.66 -3.18
C ASP A 12 0.33 -18.04 -2.62
N LYS A 13 0.71 -18.33 -1.37
CA LYS A 13 0.31 -19.57 -0.67
C LYS A 13 -1.20 -19.71 -0.47
N GLU A 14 -1.93 -18.60 -0.45
CA GLU A 14 -3.38 -18.56 -0.32
C GLU A 14 -4.11 -18.56 -1.68
N GLY A 15 -3.35 -18.58 -2.79
CA GLY A 15 -3.87 -18.61 -4.16
C GLY A 15 -4.21 -17.22 -4.73
N SER A 16 -3.84 -16.15 -4.04
CA SER A 16 -4.01 -14.77 -4.50
C SER A 16 -2.76 -14.31 -5.27
N SER A 17 -2.95 -13.61 -6.39
CA SER A 17 -1.83 -13.05 -7.18
C SER A 17 -1.64 -11.56 -6.90
N THR A 18 -0.39 -11.14 -6.63
CA THR A 18 -0.03 -9.72 -6.45
C THR A 18 0.38 -9.03 -7.75
N GLU A 19 0.47 -9.75 -8.87
CA GLU A 19 1.07 -9.23 -10.12
C GLU A 19 0.36 -7.98 -10.65
N VAL A 20 -0.97 -7.94 -10.56
CA VAL A 20 -1.77 -6.80 -11.03
C VAL A 20 -1.51 -5.58 -10.14
N VAL A 21 -1.49 -5.77 -8.83
CA VAL A 21 -1.16 -4.73 -7.85
C VAL A 21 0.25 -4.21 -8.06
N ASP A 22 1.24 -5.10 -8.20
CA ASP A 22 2.63 -4.72 -8.42
C ASP A 22 2.81 -3.88 -9.68
N ARG A 23 2.14 -4.29 -10.77
CA ARG A 23 2.15 -3.56 -12.03
C ARG A 23 1.48 -2.18 -11.89
N LEU A 24 0.36 -2.09 -11.18
CA LEU A 24 -0.33 -0.82 -10.96
C LEU A 24 0.48 0.14 -10.08
N VAL A 25 1.05 -0.36 -8.98
CA VAL A 25 1.96 0.41 -8.11
C VAL A 25 3.15 0.94 -8.89
N ALA A 26 3.77 0.11 -9.75
CA ALA A 26 4.87 0.55 -10.61
C ALA A 26 4.43 1.62 -11.63
N LYS A 27 3.26 1.46 -12.25
CA LYS A 27 2.69 2.47 -13.17
C LYS A 27 2.43 3.79 -12.46
N ILE A 28 1.86 3.74 -11.26
CA ILE A 28 1.58 4.93 -10.43
C ILE A 28 2.89 5.66 -10.12
N ALA A 29 3.93 4.94 -9.69
CA ALA A 29 5.22 5.54 -9.37
C ALA A 29 5.89 6.24 -10.58
N LEU A 30 5.60 5.78 -11.79
CA LEU A 30 6.08 6.34 -13.05
C LEU A 30 5.15 7.42 -13.64
N SER A 31 4.01 7.70 -13.00
CA SER A 31 3.06 8.69 -13.48
C SER A 31 3.66 10.09 -13.48
N SER A 32 3.41 10.86 -14.54
CA SER A 32 3.91 12.23 -14.70
C SER A 32 2.92 13.30 -14.26
N THR A 33 1.66 12.94 -13.97
CA THR A 33 0.61 13.88 -13.57
C THR A 33 -0.22 13.36 -12.41
N VAL A 34 -0.79 14.30 -11.65
CA VAL A 34 -1.72 13.98 -10.54
C VAL A 34 -3.00 13.32 -11.04
N GLU A 35 -3.56 13.78 -12.16
CA GLU A 35 -4.79 13.24 -12.75
C GLU A 35 -4.64 11.77 -13.13
N ASN A 36 -3.60 11.41 -13.90
CA ASN A 36 -3.32 10.01 -14.25
C ASN A 36 -2.99 9.16 -13.02
N THR A 37 -2.43 9.78 -11.97
CA THR A 37 -2.19 9.08 -10.69
C THR A 37 -3.50 8.71 -10.02
N GLN A 38 -4.50 9.60 -10.03
CA GLN A 38 -5.81 9.34 -9.44
C GLN A 38 -6.55 8.22 -10.17
N ASP A 39 -6.60 8.26 -11.50
CA ASP A 39 -7.23 7.21 -12.31
C ASP A 39 -6.61 5.82 -12.01
N LEU A 40 -5.28 5.75 -11.92
CA LEU A 40 -4.58 4.51 -11.60
C LEU A 40 -4.81 4.04 -10.16
N LEU A 41 -5.05 4.96 -9.22
CA LEU A 41 -5.37 4.62 -7.83
C LEU A 41 -6.80 4.07 -7.70
N GLU A 42 -7.75 4.55 -8.50
CA GLU A 42 -9.10 3.98 -8.58
C GLU A 42 -9.06 2.55 -9.16
N GLU A 43 -8.26 2.32 -10.20
CA GLU A 43 -8.00 0.99 -10.74
C GLU A 43 -7.36 0.08 -9.69
N LEU A 44 -6.36 0.60 -8.96
CA LEU A 44 -5.71 -0.13 -7.88
C LEU A 44 -6.69 -0.49 -6.77
N GLU A 45 -7.53 0.43 -6.31
CA GLU A 45 -8.52 0.18 -5.26
C GLU A 45 -9.46 -0.99 -5.62
N SER A 46 -9.92 -1.01 -6.88
CA SER A 46 -10.78 -2.07 -7.39
C SER A 46 -10.10 -3.44 -7.34
N GLU A 47 -8.83 -3.51 -7.74
CA GLU A 47 -8.05 -4.75 -7.75
C GLU A 47 -7.69 -5.24 -6.34
N VAL A 48 -7.38 -4.31 -5.44
CA VAL A 48 -7.02 -4.64 -4.06
C VAL A 48 -8.20 -5.23 -3.30
N ASN A 49 -9.41 -4.80 -3.59
CA ASN A 49 -10.61 -5.39 -3.02
C ASN A 49 -10.81 -6.87 -3.43
N ASN A 50 -10.14 -7.33 -4.51
CA ASN A 50 -10.15 -8.73 -4.93
C ASN A 50 -9.12 -9.62 -4.20
N LEU A 51 -8.13 -9.03 -3.50
CA LEU A 51 -7.06 -9.80 -2.81
C LEU A 51 -7.53 -10.52 -1.53
N GLY A 52 -8.75 -10.24 -1.07
CA GLY A 52 -9.33 -10.87 0.11
C GLY A 52 -9.13 -10.02 1.38
N TRP A 53 -10.26 -9.62 1.96
CA TRP A 53 -10.38 -8.65 3.06
C TRP A 53 -9.63 -8.98 4.38
N PRO A 54 -9.33 -10.25 4.76
CA PRO A 54 -8.49 -10.54 5.93
C PRO A 54 -6.97 -10.57 5.62
N LEU A 55 -6.59 -10.50 4.34
CA LEU A 55 -5.29 -10.98 3.85
C LEU A 55 -4.49 -9.94 3.10
N ASP A 56 -5.01 -8.72 2.89
CA ASP A 56 -4.21 -7.61 2.35
C ASP A 56 -2.90 -7.49 3.14
N ARG A 57 -2.89 -7.83 4.45
CA ARG A 57 -1.66 -7.94 5.26
C ARG A 57 -0.81 -6.66 5.23
N ASP A 58 -1.40 -5.52 4.88
CA ASP A 58 -0.74 -4.26 4.50
C ASP A 58 0.13 -4.33 3.24
N TYR A 59 0.03 -5.37 2.42
CA TYR A 59 0.80 -5.55 1.19
C TYR A 59 0.75 -4.31 0.30
N VAL A 60 -0.46 -3.82 0.00
CA VAL A 60 -0.63 -2.66 -0.89
C VAL A 60 -0.04 -1.41 -0.26
N ALA A 61 -0.30 -1.20 1.03
CA ALA A 61 0.23 -0.05 1.76
C ALA A 61 1.77 -0.06 1.78
N VAL A 62 2.38 -1.23 2.02
CA VAL A 62 3.84 -1.44 1.99
C VAL A 62 4.38 -1.28 0.57
N ALA A 63 3.72 -1.81 -0.45
CA ALA A 63 4.14 -1.70 -1.85
C ALA A 63 4.15 -0.24 -2.33
N LEU A 64 3.10 0.51 -1.98
CA LEU A 64 3.01 1.95 -2.26
C LEU A 64 4.06 2.74 -1.49
N GLN A 65 4.26 2.45 -0.20
CA GLN A 65 5.30 3.10 0.62
C GLN A 65 6.70 2.90 0.02
N TYR A 66 7.03 1.67 -0.38
CA TYR A 66 8.33 1.35 -0.97
C TYR A 66 8.53 2.07 -2.30
N SER A 67 7.49 2.09 -3.14
CA SER A 67 7.55 2.69 -4.48
C SER A 67 7.48 4.22 -4.47
N ALA A 68 6.87 4.83 -3.46
CA ALA A 68 6.74 6.28 -3.34
C ALA A 68 8.11 6.99 -3.28
N ASN A 69 9.17 6.31 -2.81
CA ASN A 69 10.54 6.84 -2.78
C ASN A 69 11.14 7.05 -4.16
N GLN A 70 10.63 6.36 -5.19
CA GLN A 70 11.09 6.48 -6.57
C GLN A 70 10.19 7.38 -7.42
N ALA A 71 9.01 7.74 -6.91
CA ALA A 71 8.04 8.59 -7.59
C ALA A 71 8.39 10.08 -7.48
N ALA A 72 7.86 10.89 -8.40
CA ALA A 72 7.89 12.34 -8.30
C ALA A 72 7.28 12.81 -6.95
N PRO A 73 7.72 13.94 -6.36
CA PRO A 73 7.31 14.33 -5.01
C PRO A 73 5.78 14.36 -4.78
N GLU A 74 5.04 14.97 -5.70
CA GLU A 74 3.57 15.07 -5.64
C GLU A 74 2.90 13.70 -5.76
N VAL A 75 3.33 12.88 -6.72
CA VAL A 75 2.84 11.52 -6.92
C VAL A 75 3.12 10.65 -5.69
N GLY A 76 4.36 10.67 -5.19
CA GLY A 76 4.74 9.93 -4.01
C GLY A 76 3.98 10.35 -2.76
N LYS A 77 3.61 11.64 -2.63
CA LYS A 77 2.72 12.10 -1.55
C LYS A 77 1.33 11.49 -1.67
N ILE A 78 0.73 11.48 -2.86
CA ILE A 78 -0.58 10.86 -3.11
C ILE A 78 -0.52 9.35 -2.84
N MET A 79 0.53 8.67 -3.31
CA MET A 79 0.75 7.24 -3.04
C MET A 79 0.77 6.95 -1.53
N LEU A 80 1.47 7.77 -0.75
CA LEU A 80 1.54 7.59 0.70
C LEU A 80 0.20 7.90 1.38
N GLN A 81 -0.57 8.88 0.90
CA GLN A 81 -1.91 9.16 1.42
C GLN A 81 -2.87 7.99 1.17
N PHE A 82 -2.81 7.39 -0.02
CA PHE A 82 -3.59 6.19 -0.31
C PHE A 82 -3.14 5.01 0.55
N ALA A 83 -1.82 4.80 0.68
CA ALA A 83 -1.25 3.77 1.54
C ALA A 83 -1.71 3.92 2.99
N LEU A 84 -1.78 5.16 3.51
CA LEU A 84 -2.28 5.46 4.86
C LEU A 84 -3.73 5.02 5.01
N GLY A 85 -4.61 5.38 4.08
CA GLY A 85 -6.01 4.95 4.13
C GLY A 85 -6.17 3.42 4.11
N ARG A 86 -5.32 2.72 3.35
CA ARG A 86 -5.27 1.24 3.35
C ARG A 86 -4.77 0.67 4.68
N ALA A 87 -3.72 1.24 5.26
CA ALA A 87 -3.19 0.80 6.54
C ALA A 87 -4.20 1.05 7.69
N GLU A 88 -4.90 2.19 7.69
CA GLU A 88 -5.98 2.50 8.64
C GLU A 88 -7.14 1.50 8.53
N TRP A 89 -7.54 1.18 7.31
CA TRP A 89 -8.56 0.16 7.07
C TRP A 89 -8.13 -1.20 7.61
N CYS A 90 -6.92 -1.65 7.29
CA CYS A 90 -6.39 -2.92 7.79
C CYS A 90 -6.26 -2.93 9.32
N ALA A 91 -5.84 -1.81 9.92
CA ALA A 91 -5.76 -1.65 11.37
C ALA A 91 -7.14 -1.73 12.05
N SER A 92 -8.20 -1.23 11.40
CA SER A 92 -9.57 -1.29 11.93
C SER A 92 -10.10 -2.73 12.09
N CYS A 93 -9.54 -3.66 11.33
CA CYS A 93 -9.88 -5.07 11.33
C CYS A 93 -8.91 -5.93 12.16
N ALA A 94 -7.81 -5.35 12.65
CA ALA A 94 -6.77 -6.07 13.38
C ALA A 94 -7.26 -6.49 14.77
N THR A 95 -6.84 -7.67 15.21
CA THR A 95 -7.10 -8.14 16.57
C THR A 95 -6.10 -7.54 17.56
N ALA A 96 -6.51 -7.43 18.84
CA ALA A 96 -5.63 -6.90 19.89
C ALA A 96 -4.36 -7.75 20.03
N GLY A 97 -3.22 -7.10 20.28
CA GLY A 97 -1.92 -7.76 20.48
C GLY A 97 -0.87 -7.35 19.45
N GLY A 98 0.00 -8.29 19.07
CA GLY A 98 1.15 -8.01 18.19
C GLY A 98 0.76 -7.48 16.82
N GLU A 99 -0.36 -7.94 16.26
CA GLU A 99 -0.90 -7.47 14.99
C GLU A 99 -1.30 -6.00 15.06
N GLY A 100 -2.16 -5.62 16.01
CA GLY A 100 -2.58 -4.22 16.19
C GLY A 100 -1.41 -3.26 16.45
N ILE A 101 -0.38 -3.70 17.17
CA ILE A 101 0.84 -2.89 17.39
C ILE A 101 1.59 -2.68 16.06
N ALA A 102 1.75 -3.72 15.25
CA ALA A 102 2.42 -3.60 13.95
C ALA A 102 1.67 -2.66 13.01
N ARG A 103 0.34 -2.80 12.91
CA ARG A 103 -0.51 -1.92 12.09
C ARG A 103 -0.45 -0.46 12.55
N SER A 104 -0.54 -0.22 13.86
CA SER A 104 -0.44 1.13 14.43
C SER A 104 0.92 1.77 14.15
N ARG A 105 2.00 0.99 14.23
CA ARG A 105 3.33 1.47 13.88
C ARG A 105 3.44 1.82 12.40
N HIS A 106 2.91 0.99 11.50
CA HIS A 106 2.94 1.26 10.06
C HIS A 106 2.22 2.56 9.70
N ILE A 107 1.05 2.80 10.29
CA ILE A 107 0.31 4.07 10.17
C ILE A 107 1.19 5.26 10.59
N GLN A 108 1.84 5.18 11.76
CA GLN A 108 2.72 6.26 12.24
C GLN A 108 3.91 6.52 11.30
N GLU A 109 4.48 5.47 10.72
CA GLU A 109 5.57 5.57 9.74
C GLU A 109 5.08 6.25 8.45
N LEU A 110 3.90 5.89 7.94
CA LEU A 110 3.28 6.54 6.77
C LEU A 110 2.98 8.01 7.02
N GLU A 111 2.39 8.35 8.16
CA GLU A 111 2.14 9.75 8.53
C GLU A 111 3.44 10.57 8.60
N ALA A 112 4.51 10.00 9.16
CA ALA A 112 5.80 10.66 9.24
C ALA A 112 6.38 10.93 7.83
N LEU A 113 6.28 9.97 6.92
CA LEU A 113 6.71 10.13 5.53
C LEU A 113 5.89 11.18 4.78
N ILE A 114 4.57 11.23 5.00
CA ILE A 114 3.70 12.26 4.41
C ILE A 114 4.09 13.65 4.91
N ARG A 115 4.31 13.81 6.23
CA ARG A 115 4.75 15.08 6.84
C ARG A 115 6.10 15.53 6.33
N ALA A 116 7.04 14.61 6.09
CA ALA A 116 8.37 14.92 5.57
C ALA A 116 8.36 15.37 4.09
N ARG A 117 7.27 15.10 3.35
CA ARG A 117 7.07 15.49 1.95
C ARG A 117 6.13 16.70 1.77
N ALA A 118 5.65 17.29 2.87
CA ALA A 118 4.84 18.51 2.86
C ALA A 118 5.74 19.75 2.82
#